data_AF-A0A022PGM4-F1
#
_entry.id   AF-A0A022PGM4-F1
#
_cell.length_a   1.000
_cell.length_b   1.000
_cell.length_c   1.000
_cell.angle_alpha   90.00
_cell.angle_beta   90.00
_cell.angle_gamma   90.00
#
_symmetry.space_group_name_H-M   'P 1'
#
loop_
_entity.id
_entity.type
_entity.pdbx_description
1 polymer ?
#
loop_
_entity_poly.entity_id
_entity_poly.type
_entity_poly.pdbx_seq_one_letter_code
_entity_poly.pdbx_strand_id
1 'polypeptide(L)' 'MKMASLSVDDIVNISVEDGKVVIVPVKAKKYNLDALLAGVKDENIHAEVDFSAPVGKEIL' A
#
# COMPACT_ATOMS: atom_id res chain seq x y z
N MET A 1 -10.03 2.44 -21.14
CA MET A 1 -10.97 1.49 -20.53
C MET A 1 -10.19 0.65 -19.52
N LYS A 2 -10.44 0.77 -18.22
CA LYS A 2 -9.85 -0.13 -17.22
C LYS A 2 -10.87 -1.24 -16.97
N MET A 3 -10.68 -2.40 -17.58
CA MET A 3 -11.63 -3.53 -17.49
C MET A 3 -11.59 -4.20 -16.11
N ALA A 4 -10.47 -4.07 -15.41
CA ALA A 4 -10.31 -4.37 -14.00
C ALA A 4 -9.63 -3.17 -13.34
N SER A 5 -10.15 -2.69 -12.21
CA SER A 5 -9.60 -1.55 -11.45
C SER A 5 -8.29 -1.89 -10.74
N LEU A 6 -7.30 -2.42 -11.48
CA LEU A 6 -6.00 -2.91 -10.98
C LEU A 6 -4.87 -1.95 -11.37
N SER A 7 -4.03 -1.58 -10.42
CA SER A 7 -2.84 -0.75 -10.63
C SER A 7 -1.56 -1.60 -10.49
N VAL A 8 -0.43 -1.05 -10.91
CA VAL A 8 0.88 -1.67 -10.65
C VAL A 8 1.06 -1.79 -9.13
N ASP A 9 1.59 -2.92 -8.67
CA ASP A 9 1.75 -3.31 -7.25
C ASP A 9 0.47 -3.65 -6.47
N ASP A 10 -0.70 -3.74 -7.13
CA ASP A 10 -1.90 -4.22 -6.46
C ASP A 10 -1.78 -5.70 -6.05
N ILE A 11 -2.09 -5.98 -4.79
CA ILE A 11 -2.16 -7.36 -4.28
C ILE A 11 -3.46 -7.99 -4.78
N VAL A 12 -3.35 -9.15 -5.45
CA VAL A 12 -4.49 -9.92 -5.97
C VAL A 12 -4.45 -11.35 -5.48
N ASN A 13 -5.62 -11.94 -5.24
CA ASN A 13 -5.78 -13.37 -5.06
C ASN A 13 -6.04 -14.00 -6.43
N ILE A 14 -5.32 -15.09 -6.71
CA ILE A 14 -5.45 -15.85 -7.97
C ILE A 14 -5.93 -17.25 -7.60
N SER A 15 -7.00 -17.69 -8.26
CA SER A 15 -7.54 -19.04 -8.11
C SER A 15 -8.01 -19.60 -9.45
N VAL A 16 -8.18 -20.93 -9.52
CA VAL A 16 -8.70 -21.61 -10.70
C VAL A 16 -10.06 -22.21 -10.34
N GLU A 17 -11.10 -21.74 -11.00
CA GLU A 17 -12.49 -22.20 -10.82
C GLU A 17 -13.05 -22.57 -12.20
N ASP A 18 -13.59 -23.78 -12.35
CA ASP A 18 -14.18 -24.28 -13.60
C ASP A 18 -13.29 -24.12 -14.85
N GLY A 19 -11.99 -24.35 -14.70
CA GLY A 19 -11.00 -24.22 -15.78
C GLY A 19 -10.70 -22.77 -16.20
N LYS A 20 -11.17 -21.77 -15.43
CA LYS A 20 -10.90 -20.35 -15.63
C LYS A 20 -10.00 -19.81 -14.53
N VAL A 21 -9.11 -18.90 -14.88
CA VAL A 21 -8.30 -18.15 -13.92
C VAL A 21 -9.12 -16.97 -13.40
N VAL A 22 -9.44 -16.98 -12.10
CA VAL A 22 -10.17 -15.92 -11.42
C VAL A 22 -9.16 -15.08 -10.63
N ILE A 23 -9.11 -13.78 -10.95
CA ILE A 23 -8.24 -12.79 -10.29
C ILE A 23 -9.14 -11.83 -9.51
N VAL A 24 -8.97 -11.81 -8.19
CA VAL A 24 -9.75 -10.95 -7.29
C VAL A 24 -8.80 -9.95 -6.63
N PRO A 25 -9.02 -8.64 -6.77
CA PRO A 25 -8.24 -7.65 -6.03
C PRO A 25 -8.44 -7.85 -4.53
N VAL A 26 -7.34 -7.96 -3.79
CA VAL A 26 -7.40 -7.91 -2.33
C VAL A 26 -7.76 -6.48 -1.99
N LYS A 27 -8.99 -6.26 -1.51
CA LYS A 27 -9.45 -4.92 -1.11
C LYS A 27 -8.44 -4.32 -0.15
N ALA A 28 -7.97 -3.10 -0.47
CA ALA A 28 -7.13 -2.33 0.43
C ALA A 28 -7.75 -2.34 1.83
N LYS A 29 -6.92 -2.59 2.85
CA LYS A 29 -7.37 -2.52 4.25
C LYS A 29 -8.03 -1.17 4.45
N LYS A 30 -9.31 -1.18 4.83
CA LYS A 30 -9.99 0.05 5.26
C LYS A 30 -9.44 0.40 6.63
N TYR A 31 -8.65 1.45 6.68
CA TYR A 31 -8.17 2.00 7.94
C TYR A 31 -9.23 2.93 8.54
N ASN A 32 -9.38 2.88 9.85
CA ASN A 32 -10.15 3.86 10.61
C ASN A 32 -9.15 4.71 11.40
N LEU A 33 -9.27 6.04 11.31
CA LEU A 33 -8.37 6.97 11.98
C LEU A 33 -8.34 6.75 13.50
N ASP A 34 -9.50 6.58 14.13
CA ASP A 34 -9.61 6.35 15.58
C ASP A 34 -8.90 5.04 15.98
N ALA A 35 -9.02 4.01 15.13
CA ALA A 35 -8.34 2.73 15.37
C ALA A 35 -6.82 2.83 15.21
N LEU A 36 -6.33 3.65 14.28
CA LEU A 36 -4.90 3.91 14.10
C LEU A 36 -4.34 4.69 15.30
N LEU A 37 -5.03 5.76 15.72
CA LEU A 37 -4.62 6.58 16.85
C LEU A 37 -4.64 5.80 18.16
N ALA A 38 -5.62 4.91 18.36
CA ALA A 38 -5.67 4.02 19.52
C ALA A 38 -4.48 3.04 19.59
N GLY A 39 -3.80 2.78 18.47
CA GLY A 39 -2.59 1.94 18.41
C GLY A 39 -1.29 2.70 18.71
N VAL A 40 -1.31 4.03 18.75
CA VAL A 40 -0.14 4.85 19.07
C VAL A 40 0.09 4.84 20.57
N LYS A 41 1.33 4.53 20.98
CA LYS A 41 1.79 4.42 22.38
C LYS A 41 3.15 5.08 22.50
N ASP A 42 3.50 5.54 23.69
CA ASP A 42 4.82 6.18 23.93
C ASP A 42 6.01 5.31 23.49
N GLU A 43 5.88 3.98 23.56
CA GLU A 43 6.89 3.01 23.12
C GLU A 43 7.07 2.92 21.58
N ASN A 44 6.09 3.38 20.79
CA ASN A 44 6.09 3.31 19.32
C ASN A 44 6.03 4.68 18.62
N ILE A 45 6.22 5.78 19.38
CA ILE A 45 6.36 7.10 18.80
C ILE A 45 7.73 7.19 18.11
N HIS A 46 7.71 7.29 16.79
CA HIS A 46 8.91 7.49 15.99
C HIS A 46 9.30 8.98 16.01
N ALA A 47 10.59 9.27 16.22
CA ALA A 47 11.13 10.62 16.06
C ALA A 47 11.18 11.03 14.59
N GLU A 48 11.41 12.32 14.34
CA GLU A 48 11.67 12.82 13.00
C GLU A 48 12.88 12.13 12.37
N VAL A 49 12.80 11.91 11.06
CA VAL A 49 13.88 11.32 10.26
C VAL A 49 14.40 12.41 9.32
N ASP A 50 15.70 12.69 9.41
CA ASP A 50 16.39 13.58 8.48
C ASP A 50 16.67 12.86 7.16
N PHE A 51 16.16 13.41 6.06
CA PHE A 51 16.38 12.90 4.71
C PHE A 51 17.72 13.37 4.11
N SER A 52 18.48 14.19 4.84
CA SER A 52 19.75 14.80 4.41
C SER A 52 19.63 15.65 3.14
N ALA A 53 20.75 16.23 2.70
CA ALA A 53 20.79 17.02 1.48
C ALA A 53 20.54 16.15 0.23
N PRO A 54 19.94 16.71 -0.84
CA PRO A 54 19.78 15.98 -2.10
C PRO A 54 21.14 15.55 -2.66
N VAL A 55 21.26 14.26 -3.01
CA VAL A 55 22.49 13.66 -3.58
C VAL A 55 22.43 13.42 -5.09
N GLY A 56 21.36 13.90 -5.74
CA GLY A 56 21.17 13.75 -7.19
C GLY A 56 22.15 14.59 -8.01
N LYS A 57 22.53 14.08 -9.19
CA LYS A 57 23.35 14.80 -10.19
C LYS A 57 22.51 15.31 -11.37
N GLU A 58 21.21 15.52 -11.14
CA GLU A 58 20.31 15.98 -12.19
C GLU A 58 20.70 17.41 -12.58
N ILE A 59 21.10 17.58 -13.83
CA ILE A 59 21.36 18.90 -14.42
C ILE A 59 19.99 19.45 -14.80
N LEU A 60 19.65 20.63 -14.29
CA LEU A 60 18.45 21.40 -14.68
C LEU A 60 18.41 21.65 -16.19
#